data_AF-A0A7C5LAN3-F1
#
_entry.id   AF-A0A7C5LAN3-F1
#
_cell.length_a   1.000
_cell.length_b   1.000
_cell.length_c   1.000
_cell.angle_alpha   90.00
_cell.angle_beta   90.00
_cell.angle_gamma   90.00
#
_symmetry.space_group_name_H-M   'P 1'
#
loop_
_entity.id
_entity.type
_entity.pdbx_description
1 polymer ?
#
loop_
_entity_poly.entity_id
_entity_poly.type
_entity_poly.pdbx_seq_one_letter_code
_entity_poly.pdbx_strand_id
1 'polypeptide(L)'
;GMNALHERNPSRGAYDHPHGWGAVYAADGKLEAIRGVLPFWADPKVEALAERRVFLLHARRASVGAVTEENTHPFAEERSGKVVYFCHNGTINDPLIAECPGETDSLRYFRYLLERFDERDPEGSLAEAVDGLERYTGANAFLLADDLFCVINRYQKYRRYYTIYRARDVFSSEPLPEITTDWRPLENGSVICLTC
;
A
#
# COMPACT_ATOMS: atom_id res chain seq x y z
N GLY A 1 -4.47 16.06 4.77
CA GLY A 1 -3.12 15.53 4.57
C GLY A 1 -2.17 16.60 4.03
N MET A 2 -0.94 16.64 4.52
CA MET A 2 0.17 17.43 3.99
C MET A 2 0.87 16.78 2.78
N ASN A 3 0.40 15.64 2.27
CA ASN A 3 0.87 14.98 1.04
C ASN A 3 0.88 15.90 -0.18
N ALA A 4 0.19 17.04 -0.11
CA ALA A 4 0.26 18.14 -1.06
C ALA A 4 1.66 18.81 -1.18
N LEU A 5 2.52 18.74 -0.16
CA LEU A 5 3.82 19.43 -0.09
C LEU A 5 4.97 18.40 0.03
N HIS A 6 5.56 18.00 -1.09
CA HIS A 6 6.62 16.98 -1.11
C HIS A 6 7.71 17.30 -2.14
N GLU A 7 8.78 16.50 -2.18
CA GLU A 7 10.00 16.74 -2.98
C GLU A 7 9.78 16.78 -4.51
N ARG A 8 8.66 16.27 -5.04
CA ARG A 8 8.30 16.48 -6.46
C ARG A 8 7.46 17.74 -6.69
N ASN A 9 7.23 18.52 -5.64
CA ASN A 9 6.38 19.70 -5.67
C ASN A 9 7.01 20.92 -4.95
N PRO A 10 8.15 21.45 -5.42
CA PRO A 10 8.65 22.72 -4.89
C PRO A 10 7.84 23.94 -5.40
N SER A 11 6.96 23.80 -6.41
CA SER A 11 6.35 24.97 -7.09
C SER A 11 4.98 24.76 -7.77
N ARG A 12 4.20 23.71 -7.47
CA ARG A 12 2.91 23.42 -8.15
C ARG A 12 1.80 22.95 -7.19
N GLY A 13 1.12 23.87 -6.51
CA GLY A 13 -0.23 23.65 -5.95
C GLY A 13 -0.44 22.38 -5.11
N ALA A 14 -1.69 21.90 -5.00
CA ALA A 14 -2.04 20.70 -4.25
C ALA A 14 -1.65 19.41 -5.02
N TYR A 15 -0.91 18.50 -4.37
CA TYR A 15 -0.54 17.20 -4.93
C TYR A 15 -1.59 16.15 -4.60
N ASP A 16 -2.62 16.09 -5.43
CA ASP A 16 -3.76 15.21 -5.20
C ASP A 16 -3.52 13.79 -5.75
N HIS A 17 -4.32 12.85 -5.26
CA HIS A 17 -4.40 11.45 -5.73
C HIS A 17 -5.79 11.19 -6.35
N PRO A 18 -6.08 11.76 -7.54
CA PRO A 18 -7.43 11.77 -8.09
C PRO A 18 -7.77 10.53 -8.94
N HIS A 19 -6.83 9.60 -9.13
CA HIS A 19 -6.92 8.55 -10.14
C HIS A 19 -7.44 7.22 -9.56
N GLY A 20 -8.42 7.32 -8.66
CA GLY A 20 -9.05 6.19 -8.00
C GLY A 20 -8.64 6.02 -6.54
N TRP A 21 -9.33 5.12 -5.86
CA TRP A 21 -9.10 4.74 -4.47
C TRP A 21 -9.58 3.31 -4.25
N GLY A 22 -9.13 2.71 -3.16
CA GLY A 22 -9.75 1.49 -2.67
C GLY A 22 -9.50 1.29 -1.18
N ALA A 23 -10.35 0.48 -0.58
CA ALA A 23 -10.30 0.17 0.84
C ALA A 23 -10.55 -1.32 1.09
N VAL A 24 -10.00 -1.82 2.20
CA VAL A 24 -10.39 -3.10 2.80
C VAL A 24 -11.08 -2.83 4.12
N TYR A 25 -12.27 -3.38 4.33
CA TYR A 25 -13.12 -3.12 5.49
C TYR A 25 -13.76 -4.40 6.04
N ALA A 26 -14.21 -4.34 7.29
CA ALA A 26 -14.94 -5.43 7.93
C ALA A 26 -16.40 -5.49 7.43
N ALA A 27 -16.82 -6.65 6.93
CA ALA A 27 -18.22 -6.94 6.60
C ALA A 27 -18.55 -8.38 6.95
N ASP A 28 -19.64 -8.59 7.70
CA ASP A 28 -20.20 -9.90 8.03
C ASP A 28 -19.17 -10.92 8.55
N GLY A 29 -18.26 -10.45 9.42
CA GLY A 29 -17.21 -11.26 10.03
C GLY A 29 -16.03 -11.59 9.11
N LYS A 30 -15.93 -10.93 7.95
CA LYS A 30 -14.87 -11.12 6.95
C LYS A 30 -14.28 -9.78 6.52
N LEU A 31 -13.18 -9.85 5.79
CA LEU A 31 -12.62 -8.70 5.06
C LEU A 31 -13.25 -8.64 3.67
N GLU A 32 -13.65 -7.45 3.26
CA GLU A 32 -14.09 -7.14 1.89
C GLU A 32 -13.31 -5.96 1.34
N ALA A 33 -13.22 -5.87 0.01
CA ALA A 33 -12.59 -4.75 -0.67
C ALA A 33 -13.57 -4.00 -1.56
N ILE A 34 -13.45 -2.67 -1.56
CA ILE A 34 -14.16 -1.76 -2.46
C ILE A 34 -13.15 -0.91 -3.21
N ARG A 35 -13.41 -0.66 -4.49
CA ARG A 35 -12.58 0.17 -5.37
C ARG A 35 -13.42 1.19 -6.13
N GLY A 36 -12.85 2.35 -6.38
CA GLY A 36 -13.42 3.43 -7.16
C GLY A 36 -12.38 4.03 -8.09
N VAL A 37 -12.81 4.48 -9.27
CA VAL A 37 -11.94 5.15 -10.26
C VAL A 37 -12.04 6.67 -10.19
N LEU A 38 -13.03 7.20 -9.46
CA LEU A 38 -13.15 8.61 -9.13
C LEU A 38 -12.21 8.97 -7.97
N PRO A 39 -11.90 10.27 -7.76
CA PRO A 39 -11.22 10.69 -6.54
C PRO A 39 -12.02 10.31 -5.29
N PHE A 40 -11.35 9.91 -4.21
CA PHE A 40 -12.01 9.46 -2.97
C PHE A 40 -13.09 10.44 -2.49
N TRP A 41 -12.79 11.75 -2.43
CA TRP A 41 -13.73 12.77 -1.93
C TRP A 41 -14.93 13.06 -2.86
N ALA A 42 -14.95 12.50 -4.07
CA ALA A 42 -16.00 12.73 -5.05
C ALA A 42 -16.75 11.43 -5.43
N ASP A 43 -16.35 10.29 -4.87
CA ASP A 43 -16.94 9.00 -5.20
C ASP A 43 -18.06 8.64 -4.21
N PRO A 44 -19.33 8.52 -4.65
CA PRO A 44 -20.43 8.14 -3.77
C PRO A 44 -20.27 6.74 -3.16
N LYS A 45 -19.41 5.88 -3.72
CA LYS A 45 -19.07 4.57 -3.13
C LYS A 45 -18.44 4.72 -1.73
N VAL A 46 -17.88 5.88 -1.37
CA VAL A 46 -17.29 6.12 -0.04
C VAL A 46 -18.33 6.02 1.07
N GLU A 47 -19.60 6.33 0.79
CA GLU A 47 -20.69 6.21 1.77
C GLU A 47 -20.84 4.78 2.32
N ALA A 48 -20.44 3.75 1.55
CA ALA A 48 -20.44 2.37 2.02
C ALA A 48 -19.49 2.13 3.22
N LEU A 49 -18.55 3.05 3.48
CA LEU A 49 -17.56 2.95 4.54
C LEU A 49 -17.93 3.70 5.83
N ALA A 50 -18.97 4.56 5.82
CA ALA A 50 -19.23 5.53 6.90
C ALA A 50 -19.36 4.91 8.30
N GLU A 51 -19.81 3.66 8.39
CA GLU A 51 -19.96 2.92 9.66
C GLU A 51 -19.17 1.60 9.69
N ARG A 52 -18.21 1.44 8.78
CA ARG A 52 -17.41 0.22 8.67
C ARG A 52 -16.04 0.43 9.29
N ARG A 53 -15.51 -0.62 9.93
CA ARG A 53 -14.11 -0.64 10.33
C ARG A 53 -13.24 -0.83 9.09
N VAL A 54 -12.50 0.19 8.72
CA VAL A 54 -11.53 0.16 7.61
C VAL A 54 -10.16 -0.24 8.12
N PHE A 55 -9.51 -1.20 7.46
CA PHE A 55 -8.17 -1.69 7.79
C PHE A 55 -7.11 -1.18 6.82
N LEU A 56 -7.47 -1.04 5.54
CA LEU A 56 -6.61 -0.46 4.51
C LEU A 56 -7.39 0.60 3.74
N LEU A 57 -6.72 1.70 3.42
CA LEU A 57 -7.20 2.71 2.50
C LEU A 57 -6.04 3.19 1.63
N HIS A 58 -6.24 3.23 0.32
CA HIS A 58 -5.23 3.66 -0.64
C HIS A 58 -5.84 4.62 -1.67
N ALA A 59 -5.48 5.89 -1.62
CA ALA A 59 -5.77 6.85 -2.67
C ALA A 59 -4.71 6.74 -3.78
N ARG A 60 -5.15 6.49 -5.02
CA ARG A 60 -4.27 6.21 -6.15
C ARG A 60 -3.94 7.48 -6.93
N ARG A 61 -2.66 7.59 -7.28
CA ARG A 61 -2.20 8.48 -8.34
C ARG A 61 -1.54 7.65 -9.44
N ALA A 62 -2.21 7.48 -10.57
CA ALA A 62 -1.64 6.81 -11.72
C ALA A 62 -0.41 7.57 -12.24
N SER A 63 0.77 6.92 -12.20
CA SER A 63 1.98 7.34 -12.91
C SER A 63 2.14 6.58 -14.23
N VAL A 64 1.65 5.34 -14.28
CA VAL A 64 1.67 4.41 -15.42
C VAL A 64 0.37 3.59 -15.39
N GLY A 65 -0.12 3.21 -16.58
CA GLY A 65 -1.34 2.41 -16.75
C GLY A 65 -2.64 3.23 -16.81
N ALA A 66 -3.71 2.60 -17.28
CA ALA A 66 -5.02 3.23 -17.36
C ALA A 66 -5.66 3.43 -15.97
N VAL A 67 -6.57 4.40 -15.87
CA VAL A 67 -7.43 4.60 -14.69
C VAL A 67 -8.59 3.62 -14.78
N THR A 68 -8.38 2.41 -14.27
CA THR A 68 -9.39 1.33 -14.22
C THR A 68 -9.44 0.73 -12.82
N GLU A 69 -10.52 0.03 -12.48
CA GLU A 69 -10.66 -0.62 -11.17
C GLU A 69 -9.59 -1.71 -10.99
N GLU A 70 -9.27 -2.45 -12.06
CA GLU A 70 -8.28 -3.54 -12.06
C GLU A 70 -6.88 -3.05 -11.70
N ASN A 71 -6.55 -1.83 -12.09
CA ASN A 71 -5.27 -1.18 -11.80
C ASN A 71 -5.29 -0.37 -10.49
N THR A 72 -6.42 -0.38 -9.77
CA THR A 72 -6.60 0.36 -8.53
C THR A 72 -6.42 -0.59 -7.34
N HIS A 73 -5.55 -0.21 -6.41
CA HIS A 73 -5.35 -0.94 -5.16
C HIS A 73 -6.63 -0.94 -4.31
N PRO A 74 -6.84 -1.93 -3.44
CA PRO A 74 -5.96 -3.08 -3.21
C PRO A 74 -6.03 -4.12 -4.34
N PHE A 75 -4.91 -4.80 -4.62
CA PHE A 75 -4.94 -6.10 -5.29
C PHE A 75 -5.29 -7.19 -4.29
N ALA A 76 -5.82 -8.31 -4.78
CA ALA A 76 -6.19 -9.45 -3.95
C ALA A 76 -5.79 -10.75 -4.65
N GLU A 77 -5.18 -11.67 -3.91
CA GLU A 77 -4.81 -13.01 -4.35
C GLU A 77 -5.09 -14.01 -3.22
N GLU A 78 -5.47 -15.23 -3.58
CA GLU A 78 -5.64 -16.31 -2.60
C GLU A 78 -4.30 -17.03 -2.37
N ARG A 79 -3.92 -17.20 -1.11
CA ARG A 79 -2.74 -17.96 -0.68
C ARG A 79 -3.09 -18.77 0.56
N SER A 80 -2.82 -20.08 0.53
CA SER A 80 -3.08 -20.99 1.66
C SER A 80 -4.53 -20.94 2.19
N GLY A 81 -5.51 -20.70 1.31
CA GLY A 81 -6.92 -20.59 1.68
C GLY A 81 -7.33 -19.24 2.31
N LYS A 82 -6.44 -18.24 2.26
CA LYS A 82 -6.69 -16.88 2.74
C LYS A 82 -6.57 -15.88 1.59
N VAL A 83 -7.40 -14.83 1.62
CA VAL A 83 -7.27 -13.71 0.69
C VAL A 83 -6.25 -12.73 1.28
N VAL A 84 -5.18 -12.46 0.52
CA VAL A 84 -4.20 -11.43 0.86
C VAL A 84 -4.50 -10.19 0.03
N TYR A 85 -4.74 -9.07 0.69
CA TYR A 85 -4.91 -7.76 0.08
C TYR A 85 -3.58 -7.00 0.06
N PHE A 86 -3.33 -6.28 -1.03
CA PHE A 86 -2.06 -5.61 -1.27
C PHE A 86 -2.21 -4.19 -1.79
N CYS A 87 -1.53 -3.24 -1.15
CA CYS A 87 -1.40 -1.85 -1.60
C CYS A 87 0.07 -1.51 -1.79
N HIS A 88 0.46 -0.92 -2.92
CA HIS A 88 1.83 -0.48 -3.19
C HIS A 88 1.92 1.00 -3.54
N ASN A 89 2.89 1.69 -2.92
CA ASN A 89 3.25 3.06 -3.26
C ASN A 89 4.71 3.11 -3.71
N GLY A 90 4.92 3.15 -5.01
CA GLY A 90 6.24 3.01 -5.57
C GLY A 90 6.24 2.78 -7.07
N THR A 91 7.41 2.47 -7.58
CA THR A 91 7.59 1.97 -8.94
C THR A 91 8.76 1.02 -8.91
N ILE A 92 8.57 -0.21 -9.35
CA ILE A 92 9.61 -1.24 -9.36
C ILE A 92 9.89 -1.62 -10.81
N ASN A 93 11.14 -1.49 -11.22
CA ASN A 93 11.62 -1.84 -12.55
C ASN A 93 12.81 -2.80 -12.45
N ASP A 94 12.66 -3.79 -11.58
CA ASP A 94 13.67 -4.77 -11.23
C ASP A 94 13.50 -6.07 -12.05
N PRO A 95 14.59 -6.66 -12.59
CA PRO A 95 14.53 -7.96 -13.25
C PRO A 95 13.93 -9.08 -12.40
N LEU A 96 14.06 -9.02 -11.06
CA LEU A 96 13.52 -10.04 -10.16
C LEU A 96 12.00 -10.17 -10.23
N ILE A 97 11.28 -9.10 -10.59
CA ILE A 97 9.83 -9.13 -10.76
C ILE A 97 9.41 -9.20 -12.23
N ALA A 98 10.37 -9.17 -13.17
CA ALA A 98 10.07 -9.03 -14.59
C ALA A 98 9.31 -10.25 -15.13
N GLU A 99 9.61 -11.45 -14.66
CA GLU A 99 8.92 -12.68 -15.11
C GLU A 99 7.68 -13.00 -14.28
N CYS A 100 7.40 -12.24 -13.21
CA CYS A 100 6.16 -12.43 -12.45
C CYS A 100 4.96 -12.04 -13.33
N PRO A 101 3.86 -12.81 -13.31
CA PRO A 101 2.71 -12.51 -14.14
C PRO A 101 2.02 -11.24 -13.64
N GLY A 102 1.58 -10.36 -14.55
CA GLY A 102 0.82 -9.16 -14.20
C GLY A 102 1.00 -8.02 -15.19
N GLU A 103 -0.01 -7.17 -15.30
CA GLU A 103 0.00 -6.02 -16.23
C GLU A 103 0.74 -4.80 -15.69
N THR A 104 0.85 -4.68 -14.37
CA THR A 104 1.54 -3.58 -13.68
C THR A 104 2.72 -4.10 -12.88
N ASP A 105 3.72 -3.24 -12.67
CA ASP A 105 4.83 -3.50 -11.75
C ASP A 105 4.34 -3.83 -10.34
N SER A 106 3.27 -3.17 -9.90
CA SER A 106 2.68 -3.35 -8.57
C SER A 106 2.07 -4.76 -8.41
N LEU A 107 1.40 -5.30 -9.44
CA LEU A 107 0.86 -6.66 -9.40
C LEU A 107 1.98 -7.71 -9.51
N ARG A 108 3.01 -7.45 -10.33
CA ARG A 108 4.21 -8.31 -10.41
C ARG A 108 4.94 -8.36 -9.08
N TYR A 109 5.11 -7.22 -8.43
CA TYR A 109 5.71 -7.11 -7.11
C TYR A 109 4.89 -7.85 -6.05
N PHE A 110 3.57 -7.71 -6.06
CA PHE A 110 2.71 -8.44 -5.13
C PHE A 110 2.93 -9.95 -5.24
N ARG A 111 2.91 -10.49 -6.46
CA ARG A 111 3.10 -11.94 -6.68
C ARG A 111 4.53 -12.40 -6.39
N TYR A 112 5.52 -11.56 -6.67
CA TYR A 112 6.91 -11.79 -6.28
C TYR A 112 7.06 -11.98 -4.76
N LEU A 113 6.40 -11.13 -3.97
CA LEU A 113 6.38 -11.22 -2.51
C LEU A 113 5.65 -12.49 -2.05
N LEU A 114 4.46 -12.77 -2.59
CA LEU A 114 3.67 -13.97 -2.23
C LEU A 114 4.40 -15.29 -2.54
N GLU A 115 5.20 -15.33 -3.61
CA GLU A 115 6.00 -16.50 -3.95
C GLU A 115 7.07 -16.80 -2.90
N ARG A 116 7.64 -15.74 -2.29
CA ARG A 116 8.73 -15.82 -1.29
C ARG A 116 8.24 -15.81 0.15
N PHE A 117 6.97 -15.52 0.37
CA PHE A 117 6.38 -15.40 1.69
C PHE A 117 6.39 -16.74 2.46
N ASP A 118 6.97 -16.73 3.66
CA ASP A 118 6.92 -17.85 4.62
C ASP A 118 6.03 -17.45 5.80
N GLU A 119 4.92 -18.17 6.01
CA GLU A 119 4.00 -17.94 7.12
C GLU A 119 4.64 -18.10 8.50
N ARG A 120 5.75 -18.85 8.60
CA ARG A 120 6.47 -19.05 9.87
C ARG A 120 7.44 -17.93 10.19
N ASP A 121 7.85 -17.17 9.18
CA ASP A 121 8.66 -15.96 9.31
C ASP A 121 8.20 -14.88 8.31
N PRO A 122 7.00 -14.29 8.53
CA PRO A 122 6.45 -13.29 7.62
C PRO A 122 7.37 -12.08 7.46
N GLU A 123 7.92 -11.58 8.56
CA GLU A 123 8.78 -10.40 8.57
C GLU A 123 10.11 -10.67 7.87
N GLY A 124 10.80 -11.77 8.22
CA GLY A 124 12.09 -12.12 7.62
C GLY A 124 11.99 -12.45 6.14
N SER A 125 11.00 -13.23 5.72
CA SER A 125 10.82 -13.60 4.31
C SER A 125 10.49 -12.40 3.41
N LEU A 126 9.66 -11.46 3.89
CA LEU A 126 9.40 -10.21 3.18
C LEU A 126 10.63 -9.30 3.16
N ALA A 127 11.37 -9.19 4.28
CA ALA A 127 12.61 -8.42 4.33
C ALA A 127 13.64 -8.93 3.31
N GLU A 128 13.89 -10.24 3.28
CA GLU A 128 14.81 -10.87 2.32
C GLU A 128 14.38 -10.62 0.87
N ALA A 129 13.09 -10.78 0.56
CA ALA A 129 12.57 -10.53 -0.78
C ALA A 129 12.78 -9.08 -1.22
N VAL A 130 12.53 -8.10 -0.34
CA VAL A 130 12.69 -6.68 -0.69
C VAL A 130 14.17 -6.27 -0.69
N ASP A 131 15.01 -6.91 0.13
CA ASP A 131 16.46 -6.71 0.16
C ASP A 131 17.13 -7.07 -1.16
N GLY A 132 16.62 -8.09 -1.85
CA GLY A 132 17.13 -8.50 -3.16
C GLY A 132 16.85 -7.51 -4.30
N LEU A 133 15.90 -6.58 -4.13
CA LEU A 133 15.57 -5.61 -5.17
C LEU A 133 16.67 -4.55 -5.29
N GLU A 134 17.03 -4.21 -6.53
CA GLU A 134 18.06 -3.22 -6.86
C GLU A 134 17.50 -2.00 -7.61
N ARG A 135 16.39 -2.15 -8.35
CA ARG A 135 15.86 -1.10 -9.25
C ARG A 135 14.42 -0.72 -8.92
N TYR A 136 14.25 0.38 -8.17
CA TYR A 136 12.95 0.94 -7.83
C TYR A 136 13.04 2.40 -7.38
N THR A 137 11.91 3.10 -7.30
CA THR A 137 11.81 4.42 -6.65
C THR A 137 11.42 4.28 -5.17
N GLY A 138 10.36 3.52 -4.94
CA GLY A 138 9.84 3.07 -3.65
C GLY A 138 9.30 1.66 -3.83
N ALA A 139 9.34 0.88 -2.77
CA ALA A 139 8.80 -0.48 -2.67
C ALA A 139 7.85 -0.58 -1.46
N ASN A 140 7.30 0.56 -1.03
CA ASN A 140 6.40 0.62 0.12
C ASN A 140 5.15 -0.20 -0.16
N ALA A 141 4.80 -1.10 0.75
CA ALA A 141 3.64 -1.94 0.59
C ALA A 141 2.93 -2.18 1.92
N PHE A 142 1.62 -2.41 1.82
CA PHE A 142 0.82 -3.00 2.87
C PHE A 142 0.27 -4.34 2.39
N LEU A 143 0.41 -5.37 3.20
CA LEU A 143 -0.20 -6.69 3.03
C LEU A 143 -1.18 -6.91 4.17
N LEU A 144 -2.40 -7.33 3.87
CA LEU A 144 -3.43 -7.64 4.86
C LEU A 144 -4.10 -8.96 4.53
N ALA A 145 -4.07 -9.89 5.47
CA ALA A 145 -4.92 -11.07 5.54
C ALA A 145 -5.81 -10.98 6.80
N ASP A 146 -6.61 -12.00 7.05
CA ASP A 146 -7.52 -12.08 8.20
C ASP A 146 -6.78 -12.07 9.56
N ASP A 147 -5.61 -12.68 9.64
CA ASP A 147 -4.81 -12.79 10.88
C ASP A 147 -3.45 -12.08 10.83
N LEU A 148 -3.15 -11.37 9.74
CA LEU A 148 -1.84 -10.78 9.51
C LEU A 148 -1.93 -9.43 8.81
N PHE A 149 -1.22 -8.46 9.34
CA PHE A 149 -0.92 -7.21 8.65
C PHE A 149 0.59 -7.02 8.56
N CYS A 150 1.12 -6.75 7.38
CA CYS A 150 2.53 -6.38 7.20
C CYS A 150 2.66 -5.04 6.48
N VAL A 151 3.66 -4.27 6.90
CA VAL A 151 4.10 -3.03 6.25
C VAL A 151 5.55 -3.15 5.81
N ILE A 152 5.82 -2.67 4.61
CA ILE A 152 7.16 -2.51 4.05
C ILE A 152 7.38 -1.01 3.83
N ASN A 153 8.44 -0.45 4.41
CA ASN A 153 8.88 0.92 4.19
C ASN A 153 10.29 0.90 3.57
N ARG A 154 10.37 1.00 2.24
CA ARG A 154 11.64 0.97 1.52
C ARG A 154 11.61 1.88 0.30
N TYR A 155 12.64 2.70 0.14
CA TYR A 155 12.78 3.60 -0.99
C TYR A 155 14.24 3.94 -1.32
N GLN A 156 14.49 4.27 -2.58
CA GLN A 156 15.79 4.76 -3.08
C GLN A 156 15.75 6.24 -3.44
N LYS A 157 14.56 6.79 -3.70
CA LYS A 157 14.35 8.20 -4.08
C LYS A 157 13.27 8.81 -3.21
N TYR A 158 13.14 10.13 -3.24
CA TYR A 158 12.01 10.87 -2.67
C TYR A 158 11.70 10.55 -1.19
N ARG A 159 12.69 10.66 -0.30
CA ARG A 159 12.59 10.27 1.12
C ARG A 159 11.35 10.84 1.80
N ARG A 160 11.08 12.14 1.63
CA ARG A 160 9.91 12.78 2.26
C ARG A 160 8.57 12.21 1.78
N TYR A 161 8.52 11.73 0.54
CA TYR A 161 7.29 11.19 -0.06
C TYR A 161 7.03 9.72 0.32
N TYR A 162 8.09 8.91 0.47
CA TYR A 162 7.94 7.48 0.78
C TYR A 162 8.18 7.14 2.25
N THR A 163 8.37 8.10 3.15
CA THR A 163 8.41 7.77 4.58
C THR A 163 7.00 7.42 5.08
N ILE A 164 6.83 6.20 5.56
CA ILE A 164 5.66 5.77 6.32
C ILE A 164 5.85 6.18 7.77
N TYR A 165 4.78 6.66 8.39
CA TYR A 165 4.69 7.00 9.79
C TYR A 165 3.83 5.98 10.51
N ARG A 166 4.21 5.66 11.74
CA ARG A 166 3.47 4.79 12.64
C ARG A 166 3.02 5.58 13.86
N ALA A 167 1.80 5.33 14.30
CA ALA A 167 1.31 5.72 15.62
C ALA A 167 0.44 4.58 16.18
N ARG A 168 0.87 3.97 17.29
CA ARG A 168 0.28 2.71 17.80
C ARG A 168 0.26 1.64 16.69
N ASP A 169 -0.92 1.14 16.33
CA ASP A 169 -1.12 0.12 15.29
C ASP A 169 -1.63 0.74 13.97
N VAL A 170 -1.51 2.06 13.81
CA VAL A 170 -1.88 2.77 12.58
C VAL A 170 -0.62 3.15 11.82
N PHE A 171 -0.64 2.88 10.51
CA PHE A 171 0.42 3.23 9.57
C PHE A 171 -0.14 4.13 8.48
N SER A 172 0.62 5.15 8.08
CA SER A 172 0.18 6.12 7.08
C SER A 172 1.37 6.70 6.33
N SER A 173 1.18 7.07 5.06
CA SER A 173 2.20 7.78 4.28
C SER A 173 2.45 9.21 4.77
N GLU A 174 1.59 9.72 5.66
CA GLU A 174 1.72 11.02 6.29
C GLU A 174 1.16 11.01 7.72
N PRO A 175 1.67 11.84 8.64
CA PRO A 175 1.02 12.07 9.93
C PRO A 175 -0.39 12.63 9.73
N LEU A 176 -1.36 12.06 10.45
CA LEU A 176 -2.77 12.48 10.44
C LEU A 176 -3.13 13.02 11.84
N PRO A 177 -3.06 14.35 12.06
CA PRO A 177 -3.35 14.97 13.35
C PRO A 177 -4.75 14.68 13.87
N GLU A 178 -5.69 14.41 12.97
CA GLU A 178 -7.08 14.05 13.28
C GLU A 178 -7.18 12.69 13.99
N ILE A 179 -6.19 11.80 13.81
CA ILE A 179 -6.13 10.49 14.46
C ILE A 179 -5.32 10.59 15.76
N THR A 180 -4.12 11.19 15.70
CA THR A 180 -3.18 11.31 16.83
C THR A 180 -2.03 12.25 16.48
N THR A 181 -1.27 12.68 17.48
CA THR A 181 -0.08 13.53 17.32
C THR A 181 1.25 12.77 17.52
N ASP A 182 1.23 11.55 18.06
CA ASP A 182 2.44 10.73 18.32
C ASP A 182 2.83 9.88 17.10
N TRP A 183 3.03 10.54 15.96
CA TRP A 183 3.50 9.89 14.74
C TRP A 183 5.02 9.81 14.72
N ARG A 184 5.56 8.62 14.43
CA ARG A 184 6.99 8.39 14.30
C ARG A 184 7.31 7.84 12.91
N PRO A 185 8.31 8.38 12.20
CA PRO A 185 8.70 7.85 10.91
C PRO A 185 9.31 6.45 11.10
N LEU A 186 8.97 5.53 10.21
CA LEU A 186 9.68 4.26 10.08
C LEU A 186 11.04 4.49 9.44
N GLU A 187 12.01 3.64 9.79
CA GLU A 187 13.32 3.67 9.15
C GLU A 187 13.21 3.12 7.72
N ASN A 188 14.08 3.61 6.83
CA ASN A 188 14.15 3.06 5.48
C ASN A 188 14.70 1.64 5.55
N GLY A 189 14.00 0.68 4.95
CA GLY A 189 14.30 -0.74 5.03
C GLY A 189 13.49 -1.49 6.09
N SER A 190 12.65 -0.81 6.88
CA SER A 190 11.79 -1.50 7.84
C SER A 190 10.77 -2.40 7.16
N VAL A 191 10.66 -3.62 7.65
CA VAL A 191 9.52 -4.52 7.47
C VAL A 191 8.97 -4.81 8.85
N ILE A 192 7.65 -4.68 9.03
CA ILE A 192 6.99 -4.96 10.31
C ILE A 192 5.75 -5.79 10.01
N CYS A 193 5.60 -6.93 10.69
CA CYS A 193 4.39 -7.74 10.64
C CYS A 193 3.70 -7.81 12.02
N LEU A 194 2.38 -7.64 12.03
CA LEU A 194 1.52 -7.69 13.20
C LEU A 194 0.49 -8.81 13.00
N THR A 195 0.38 -9.70 13.97
CA THR A 195 -0.72 -10.69 14.00
C THR A 195 -1.96 -10.03 14.59
N CYS A 196 -3.09 -10.17 13.89
CA CYS A 196 -4.37 -9.52 14.21
C CYS A 196 -5.24 -10.36 15.15
#